data_AF-A0A3D2W2J3-F1
#
_entry.id   AF-A0A3D2W2J3-F1
#
_cell.length_a   1.000
_cell.length_b   1.000
_cell.length_c   1.000
_cell.angle_alpha   90.00
_cell.angle_beta   90.00
_cell.angle_gamma   90.00
#
_symmetry.space_group_name_H-M   'P 1'
#
loop_
_entity.id
_entity.type
_entity.pdbx_description
1 polymer ?
#
loop_
_entity_poly.entity_id
_entity_poly.type
_entity_poly.pdbx_seq_one_letter_code
_entity_poly.pdbx_strand_id
1 'polypeptide(L)'
;MHRARSDLVVAFGDLGFAVALFACGLFNAPAVLTGVAGGAMVAYWSASRQRVLQRLPAKAWARLTGVALFVIIAIEAGAYWLGLGLAGSI
;
A
#
# COMPACT_ATOMS: atom_id res chain seq x y z
N MET A 1 -13.81 -9.52 20.04
CA MET A 1 -12.77 -8.46 20.13
C MET A 1 -11.51 -8.71 19.29
N HIS A 2 -11.18 -9.93 18.85
CA HIS A 2 -9.96 -10.15 18.05
C HIS A 2 -9.95 -9.54 16.64
N ARG A 3 -11.10 -9.40 15.96
CA ARG A 3 -11.19 -8.84 14.59
C ARG A 3 -10.87 -7.33 14.53
N ALA A 4 -11.48 -6.53 15.40
CA ALA A 4 -11.31 -5.08 15.40
C ALA A 4 -9.85 -4.64 15.59
N ARG A 5 -9.06 -5.37 16.39
CA ARG A 5 -7.62 -5.09 16.58
C ARG A 5 -6.82 -5.38 15.31
N SER A 6 -7.18 -6.41 14.55
CA SER A 6 -6.54 -6.72 13.26
C SER A 6 -6.88 -5.68 12.21
N ASP A 7 -8.13 -5.23 12.17
CA ASP A 7 -8.58 -4.19 11.22
C ASP A 7 -7.87 -2.85 11.49
N LEU A 8 -7.69 -2.48 12.77
CA LEU A 8 -6.97 -1.27 13.15
C LEU A 8 -5.48 -1.32 12.78
N VAL A 9 -4.84 -2.47 12.96
CA VAL A 9 -3.43 -2.68 12.59
C VAL A 9 -3.23 -2.57 11.08
N VAL A 10 -4.16 -3.12 10.29
CA VAL A 10 -4.13 -3.01 8.81
C VAL A 10 -4.32 -1.56 8.39
N ALA A 11 -5.31 -0.86 8.95
CA ALA A 11 -5.54 0.55 8.65
C ALA A 11 -4.35 1.45 9.01
N PHE A 12 -3.70 1.20 10.16
CA PHE A 12 -2.47 1.92 10.53
C PHE A 12 -1.29 1.60 9.62
N GLY A 13 -1.18 0.34 9.15
CA GLY A 13 -0.18 -0.06 8.17
C GLY A 13 -0.37 0.67 6.85
N ASP A 14 -1.59 0.63 6.29
CA ASP A 14 -1.93 1.29 5.03
C ASP A 14 -1.71 2.81 5.12
N LEU A 15 -2.09 3.44 6.25
CA LEU A 15 -1.84 4.86 6.49
C LEU A 15 -0.33 5.18 6.57
N GLY A 16 0.44 4.36 7.27
CA GLY A 16 1.89 4.56 7.41
C GLY A 16 2.62 4.51 6.07
N PHE A 17 2.27 3.56 5.21
CA PHE A 17 2.84 3.47 3.85
C PHE A 17 2.39 4.62 2.95
N ALA A 18 1.12 5.04 3.02
CA ALA A 18 0.65 6.21 2.28
C ALA A 18 1.40 7.49 2.69
N VAL A 19 1.66 7.68 3.99
CA VAL A 19 2.45 8.81 4.49
C VAL A 19 3.91 8.72 4.03
N ALA A 20 4.51 7.53 4.05
CA ALA A 20 5.88 7.32 3.58
C ALA A 20 6.05 7.67 2.09
N LEU A 21 5.08 7.29 1.25
CA LEU A 21 5.09 7.61 -0.19
C LEU A 21 4.78 9.07 -0.47
N PHE A 22 3.89 9.68 0.29
CA PHE A 22 3.68 11.12 0.26
C PHE A 22 4.96 11.89 0.60
N ALA A 23 5.67 11.48 1.66
CA ALA A 23 6.96 12.05 2.01
C ALA A 23 8.01 11.82 0.91
N CYS A 24 8.04 10.63 0.29
CA CYS A 24 8.91 10.38 -0.86
C CYS A 24 8.62 11.35 -2.01
N GLY A 25 7.35 11.64 -2.30
CA GLY A 25 6.96 12.65 -3.30
C GLY A 25 7.37 14.06 -2.89
N LEU A 26 7.15 14.42 -1.63
CA LEU A 26 7.46 15.75 -1.08
C LEU A 26 8.96 16.07 -1.13
N PHE A 27 9.82 15.09 -0.86
CA PHE A 27 11.28 15.27 -0.86
C PHE A 27 11.93 14.91 -2.20
N ASN A 28 11.14 14.65 -3.26
CA ASN A 28 11.64 14.16 -4.55
C ASN A 28 12.62 12.98 -4.38
N ALA A 29 12.24 12.03 -3.51
CA ALA A 29 13.09 10.92 -3.16
C ALA A 29 13.36 10.02 -4.38
N PRO A 30 14.55 9.38 -4.45
CA PRO A 30 14.89 8.46 -5.52
C PRO A 30 13.80 7.39 -5.73
N ALA A 31 13.48 7.08 -6.98
CA ALA A 31 12.45 6.09 -7.33
C ALA A 31 12.67 4.71 -6.67
N VAL A 32 13.91 4.39 -6.30
CA VAL A 32 14.26 3.19 -5.53
C VAL A 32 13.60 3.21 -4.14
N LEU A 33 13.63 4.33 -3.42
CA LEU A 33 13.00 4.46 -2.10
C LEU A 33 11.48 4.38 -2.21
N THR A 34 10.91 5.01 -3.23
CA THR A 34 9.46 4.92 -3.53
C THR A 34 9.06 3.47 -3.85
N GLY A 35 9.86 2.76 -4.65
CA GLY A 35 9.65 1.35 -4.96
C GLY A 35 9.83 0.42 -3.75
N VAL A 36 10.76 0.74 -2.83
CA VAL A 36 10.92 0.00 -1.57
C VAL A 36 9.71 0.22 -0.65
N ALA A 37 9.21 1.45 -0.55
CA ALA A 37 8.02 1.77 0.24
C ALA A 37 6.77 1.04 -0.30
N GLY A 38 6.54 1.11 -1.61
CA GLY A 38 5.42 0.40 -2.22
C GLY A 38 5.57 -1.13 -2.20
N GLY A 39 6.78 -1.63 -2.44
CA GLY A 39 7.08 -3.06 -2.33
C GLY A 39 6.85 -3.61 -0.92
N ALA A 40 7.20 -2.82 0.11
CA ALA A 40 6.95 -3.16 1.50
C ALA A 40 5.44 -3.17 1.83
N MET A 41 4.65 -2.25 1.27
CA MET A 41 3.19 -2.24 1.43
C MET A 41 2.55 -3.47 0.78
N VAL A 42 2.97 -3.84 -0.43
CA VAL A 42 2.51 -5.06 -1.11
C VAL A 42 2.87 -6.32 -0.33
N ALA A 43 4.11 -6.40 0.20
CA ALA A 43 4.54 -7.52 1.04
C ALA A 43 3.72 -7.60 2.34
N TYR A 44 3.49 -6.46 3.00
CA TYR A 44 2.67 -6.35 4.20
C TYR A 44 1.22 -6.79 3.95
N TRP A 45 0.62 -6.33 2.85
CA TRP A 45 -0.73 -6.70 2.45
C TRP A 45 -0.85 -8.20 2.17
N SER A 46 0.13 -8.77 1.44
CA SER A 46 0.17 -10.20 1.13
C SER A 46 0.26 -11.06 2.39
N ALA A 47 1.15 -10.69 3.34
CA ALA A 47 1.30 -11.38 4.62
C ALA A 47 0.01 -11.30 5.46
N SER A 48 -0.66 -10.14 5.47
CA SER A 48 -1.91 -9.92 6.21
C SER A 48 -3.07 -10.74 5.64
N ARG A 49 -3.11 -10.95 4.32
CA ARG A 49 -4.18 -11.69 3.63
C ARG A 49 -3.88 -13.18 3.42
N GLN A 50 -2.68 -13.65 3.75
CA GLN A 50 -2.21 -15.02 3.48
C GLN A 50 -3.17 -16.12 3.97
N ARG A 51 -3.77 -15.96 5.16
CA ARG A 51 -4.73 -16.94 5.71
C ARG A 51 -6.09 -16.97 4.97
N VAL A 52 -6.50 -15.83 4.41
CA VAL A 52 -7.74 -15.73 3.62
C VAL A 52 -7.50 -16.28 2.22
N LEU A 53 -6.34 -15.96 1.64
CA LEU A 53 -5.92 -16.37 0.30
C LEU A 53 -5.76 -17.90 0.20
N GLN A 54 -5.22 -18.57 1.24
CA GLN A 54 -5.09 -20.03 1.29
C GLN A 54 -6.43 -20.79 1.30
N ARG A 55 -7.55 -20.13 1.59
CA ARG A 55 -8.88 -20.76 1.64
C ARG A 55 -9.67 -20.65 0.34
N LEU A 56 -9.16 -19.94 -0.66
CA LEU A 56 -9.88 -19.62 -1.89
C LEU A 56 -9.33 -20.43 -3.08
N PRO A 57 -10.19 -20.80 -4.05
CA PRO A 57 -9.75 -21.41 -5.30
C PRO A 57 -8.87 -20.42 -6.07
N ALA A 58 -7.80 -20.93 -6.70
CA ALA A 58 -6.73 -20.13 -7.31
C ALA A 58 -7.21 -19.03 -8.29
N LYS A 59 -8.31 -19.26 -9.01
CA LYS A 59 -8.93 -18.25 -9.90
C LYS A 59 -9.51 -17.05 -9.16
N ALA A 60 -10.22 -17.28 -8.05
CA ALA A 60 -10.80 -16.21 -7.25
C ALA A 60 -9.71 -15.43 -6.50
N TRP A 61 -8.69 -16.15 -6.02
CA TRP A 61 -7.48 -15.59 -5.43
C TRP A 61 -6.78 -14.60 -6.37
N ALA A 62 -6.48 -15.00 -7.61
CA ALA A 62 -5.75 -14.14 -8.55
C ALA A 62 -6.52 -12.85 -8.89
N ARG A 63 -7.85 -12.94 -9.05
CA ARG A 63 -8.68 -11.79 -9.39
C ARG A 63 -8.79 -10.78 -8.24
N LEU A 64 -8.99 -11.27 -7.02
CA LEU A 64 -9.01 -10.43 -5.81
C LEU A 64 -7.65 -9.76 -5.58
N THR A 65 -6.56 -10.51 -5.73
CA THR A 65 -5.20 -9.99 -5.61
C THR A 65 -4.91 -8.94 -6.68
N GLY A 66 -5.31 -9.17 -7.93
CA GLY A 66 -5.12 -8.19 -9.01
C GLY A 66 -5.82 -6.85 -8.74
N VAL A 67 -7.09 -6.89 -8.31
CA VAL A 67 -7.84 -5.67 -7.97
C VAL A 67 -7.24 -4.96 -6.76
N ALA A 68 -6.85 -5.72 -5.73
CA ALA A 68 -6.25 -5.14 -4.54
C ALA A 68 -4.91 -4.47 -4.83
N LEU A 69 -4.02 -5.12 -5.59
CA LEU A 69 -2.75 -4.54 -6.02
C LEU A 69 -2.96 -3.30 -6.88
N PHE A 70 -3.93 -3.33 -7.80
CA PHE A 70 -4.27 -2.15 -8.60
C PHE A 70 -4.68 -0.95 -7.73
N VAL A 71 -5.53 -1.18 -6.72
CA VAL A 71 -5.96 -0.14 -5.78
C VAL A 71 -4.78 0.38 -4.95
N ILE A 72 -3.93 -0.52 -4.43
CA ILE A 72 -2.72 -0.14 -3.67
C ILE A 72 -1.83 0.75 -4.54
N ILE A 73 -1.46 0.30 -5.73
CA ILE A 73 -0.60 1.08 -6.66
C ILE A 73 -1.24 2.43 -6.99
N ALA A 74 -2.55 2.49 -7.19
CA ALA A 74 -3.24 3.76 -7.45
C ALA A 74 -3.14 4.73 -6.27
N ILE A 75 -3.31 4.24 -5.04
CA ILE A 75 -3.17 5.04 -3.81
C ILE A 75 -1.72 5.52 -3.66
N GLU A 76 -0.75 4.62 -3.86
CA GLU A 76 0.67 4.91 -3.74
C GLU A 76 1.14 5.96 -4.75
N ALA A 77 0.78 5.77 -6.02
CA ALA A 77 1.08 6.71 -7.09
C ALA A 77 0.40 8.06 -6.85
N GLY A 78 -0.86 8.05 -6.37
CA GLY A 78 -1.58 9.26 -5.99
C GLY A 78 -0.91 10.01 -4.83
N ALA A 79 -0.49 9.31 -3.78
CA ALA A 79 0.21 9.91 -2.64
C ALA A 79 1.55 10.52 -3.05
N TYR A 80 2.33 9.82 -3.87
CA TYR A 80 3.58 10.32 -4.43
C TYR A 80 3.36 11.58 -5.30
N TRP A 81 2.38 11.55 -6.19
CA TRP A 81 2.03 12.71 -7.02
C TRP A 81 1.55 13.90 -6.19
N LEU A 82 0.76 13.67 -5.15
CA LEU A 82 0.34 14.73 -4.23
C LEU A 82 1.53 15.36 -3.51
N GLY A 83 2.49 14.55 -3.07
CA GLY A 83 3.73 15.04 -2.45
C GLY A 83 4.54 15.91 -3.42
N LEU A 84 4.71 15.46 -4.67
CA LEU A 84 5.39 16.22 -5.72
C LEU A 84 4.69 17.54 -6.04
N GLY A 85 3.36 17.51 -6.18
CA GLY A 85 2.56 18.69 -6.45
C GLY A 85 2.66 19.73 -5.33
N LEU A 86 2.71 19.28 -4.07
CA LEU A 86 2.96 20.16 -2.95
C LEU A 86 4.40 20.73 -2.99
N ALA A 87 5.41 19.89 -3.21
CA ALA A 87 6.82 20.29 -3.27
C ALA A 87 7.11 21.35 -4.36
N GLY A 88 6.37 21.34 -5.47
CA GLY A 88 6.49 22.36 -6.51
C GLY A 88 5.74 23.67 -6.20
N SER A 89 4.94 23.70 -5.14
CA SER A 89 4.12 24.86 -4.73
C SER A 89 4.62 25.59 -3.48
N ILE A 90 5.58 25.01 -2.76
CA ILE A 90 6.37 25.63 -1.68
C ILE A 90 7.71 26.09 -2.21
#